data_AF-A0A1W0WVT7-F1
#
_entry.id   AF-A0A1W0WVT7-F1
#
_cell.length_a   1.000
_cell.length_b   1.000
_cell.length_c   1.000
_cell.angle_alpha   90.00
_cell.angle_beta   90.00
_cell.angle_gamma   90.00
#
_symmetry.space_group_name_H-M   'P 1'
#
loop_
_entity.id
_entity.type
_entity.pdbx_description
1 polymer ?
#
loop_
_entity_poly.entity_id
_entity_poly.type
_entity_poly.pdbx_seq_one_letter_code
_entity_poly.pdbx_strand_id
1 'polypeptide(L)'
;MNDESRHCLCIPATPEDLPIKILDVNIVGNHVAGQFAVLFQQTLDFSTDASLALSRAETLLLYAWQELNTGKWSDVNFNWHKLYAAVSWLKAVATFRCRTTGESSTPPEVWLDIIKICDMGHLMGGDVWEGILLRTISAAEAKISELSPAVFAEPQRKKRTETVTICDVLHPIEELDRPSLAHFQAAFLRLKRPLMLKGILETWPALSKWSPEYVRSICGSRTVPVELGKRYTDEDWGQELMTISAFIDKYIYMLDNPDKKIAYLAQHDLLSQAPLLRDDISMPDYIAFAGDDDPDMNAWFGPEGTVSPLHHDPKDNFLCQVFGEKYVRLYEESESEKVYPHESTMLFNTSQVDVEDPDLERFPKFAEAVFSDCILRPEKLAG
;
A
#
# COMPACT_ATOMS: atom_id res chain seq x y z
N MET A 1 -27.07 -15.32 14.68
CA MET A 1 -25.61 -15.18 14.61
C MET A 1 -25.03 -15.50 15.98
N ASN A 2 -23.94 -16.28 16.06
CA ASN A 2 -23.31 -16.62 17.34
C ASN A 2 -22.38 -15.48 17.83
N ASP A 3 -21.97 -15.54 19.10
CA ASP A 3 -21.15 -14.49 19.74
C ASP A 3 -19.75 -14.37 19.13
N GLU A 4 -19.19 -15.50 18.68
CA GLU A 4 -17.89 -15.55 18.00
C GLU A 4 -17.90 -14.73 16.71
N SER A 5 -18.93 -14.90 15.86
CA SER A 5 -19.06 -14.14 14.61
C SER A 5 -19.30 -12.65 14.87
N ARG A 6 -20.05 -12.31 15.93
CA ARG A 6 -20.22 -10.91 16.35
C ARG A 6 -18.89 -10.29 16.72
N HIS A 7 -18.06 -11.02 17.46
CA HIS A 7 -16.73 -10.58 17.86
C HIS A 7 -15.81 -10.39 16.65
N CYS A 8 -15.78 -11.35 15.71
CA CYS A 8 -14.98 -11.25 14.49
C CYS A 8 -15.38 -10.05 13.61
N LEU A 9 -16.68 -9.75 13.51
CA LEU A 9 -17.18 -8.59 12.77
C LEU A 9 -17.03 -7.26 13.53
N CYS A 10 -16.42 -7.27 14.72
CA CYS A 10 -16.28 -6.11 15.60
C CYS A 10 -17.62 -5.42 15.93
N ILE A 11 -18.70 -6.20 15.99
CA ILE A 11 -20.04 -5.67 16.29
C ILE A 11 -20.12 -5.39 17.80
N PRO A 12 -20.48 -4.17 18.22
CA PRO A 12 -20.53 -3.85 19.64
C PRO A 12 -21.60 -4.66 20.37
N ALA A 13 -21.49 -4.73 21.70
CA ALA A 13 -22.49 -5.34 22.55
C ALA A 13 -23.81 -4.56 22.48
N THR A 14 -23.72 -3.22 22.53
CA THR A 14 -24.85 -2.30 22.38
C THR A 14 -24.64 -1.41 21.15
N PRO A 15 -25.62 -1.29 20.22
CA PRO A 15 -25.50 -0.43 19.04
C PRO A 15 -25.15 1.03 19.36
N GLU A 16 -25.52 1.51 20.55
CA GLU A 16 -25.22 2.85 21.06
C GLU A 16 -23.72 3.10 21.28
N ASP A 17 -22.90 2.04 21.39
CA ASP A 17 -21.45 2.15 21.54
C ASP A 17 -20.76 2.61 20.24
N LEU A 18 -21.47 2.54 19.10
CA LEU A 18 -21.02 3.11 17.85
C LEU A 18 -21.72 4.45 17.61
N PRO A 19 -21.00 5.58 17.60
CA PRO A 19 -21.61 6.87 17.36
C PRO A 19 -22.19 6.89 15.93
N ILE A 20 -23.51 7.03 15.82
CA ILE A 20 -24.22 7.10 14.52
C ILE A 20 -24.03 8.46 13.83
N LYS A 21 -23.74 9.52 14.60
CA LYS A 21 -23.53 10.89 14.10
C LYS A 21 -22.08 11.13 13.73
N ILE A 22 -21.57 10.37 12.77
CA ILE A 22 -20.22 10.57 12.19
C ILE A 22 -20.22 11.45 10.94
N LEU A 23 -21.41 11.75 10.39
CA LEU A 23 -21.61 12.51 9.16
C LEU A 23 -22.18 13.90 9.46
N ASP A 24 -21.65 14.91 8.77
CA ASP A 24 -22.24 16.24 8.69
C ASP A 24 -23.36 16.26 7.64
N VAL A 25 -24.59 16.42 8.13
CA VAL A 25 -25.80 16.44 7.31
C VAL A 25 -25.84 17.62 6.33
N ASN A 26 -25.14 18.72 6.63
CA ASN A 26 -25.05 19.84 5.70
C ASN A 26 -24.18 19.53 4.48
N ILE A 27 -23.33 18.50 4.58
CA ILE A 27 -22.43 18.07 3.51
C ILE A 27 -23.05 16.92 2.72
N VAL A 28 -23.44 15.84 3.39
CA VAL A 28 -24.00 14.65 2.69
C VAL A 28 -25.48 14.77 2.37
N GLY A 29 -26.18 15.72 2.98
CA GLY A 29 -27.62 15.94 2.82
C GLY A 29 -28.50 15.05 3.73
N ASN A 30 -29.69 15.57 4.04
CA ASN A 30 -30.67 14.90 4.92
C ASN A 30 -31.09 13.52 4.43
N HIS A 31 -31.25 13.35 3.11
CA HIS A 31 -31.68 12.08 2.55
C HIS A 31 -30.62 10.99 2.78
N VAL A 32 -29.37 11.25 2.44
CA VAL A 32 -28.25 10.31 2.61
C VAL A 32 -28.04 9.98 4.08
N ALA A 33 -28.03 10.99 4.95
CA ALA A 33 -27.90 10.78 6.39
C ALA A 33 -29.06 9.93 6.96
N GLY A 34 -30.28 10.14 6.49
CA GLY A 34 -31.44 9.33 6.85
C GLY A 34 -31.32 7.88 6.36
N GLN A 35 -30.88 7.68 5.11
CA GLN A 35 -30.64 6.34 4.56
C GLN A 35 -29.54 5.60 5.31
N PHE A 36 -28.47 6.29 5.70
CA PHE A 36 -27.40 5.75 6.53
C PHE A 36 -27.92 5.31 7.90
N ALA A 37 -28.74 6.13 8.57
CA ALA A 37 -29.32 5.77 9.86
C ALA A 37 -30.23 4.54 9.78
N VAL A 38 -31.04 4.43 8.72
CA VAL A 38 -31.87 3.25 8.46
C VAL A 38 -31.00 2.02 8.20
N LEU A 39 -29.95 2.16 7.38
CA LEU A 39 -29.00 1.07 7.13
C LEU A 39 -28.38 0.57 8.43
N PHE A 40 -27.90 1.49 9.28
CA PHE A 40 -27.28 1.17 10.56
C PHE A 40 -28.22 0.33 11.44
N GLN A 41 -29.48 0.77 11.57
CA GLN A 41 -30.50 0.03 12.33
C GLN A 41 -30.80 -1.34 11.71
N GLN A 42 -31.04 -1.42 10.40
CA GLN A 42 -31.33 -2.68 9.71
C GLN A 42 -30.15 -3.67 9.78
N THR A 43 -28.91 -3.17 9.83
CA THR A 43 -27.71 -4.01 9.90
C THR A 43 -27.49 -4.58 11.30
N LEU A 44 -27.77 -3.79 12.36
CA LEU A 44 -27.50 -4.18 13.74
C LEU A 44 -28.71 -4.78 14.48
N ASP A 45 -29.91 -4.61 13.94
CA ASP A 45 -31.10 -5.34 14.40
C ASP A 45 -31.18 -6.72 13.74
N PHE A 46 -30.80 -7.75 14.50
CA PHE A 46 -30.77 -9.14 14.05
C PHE A 46 -32.16 -9.77 13.84
N SER A 47 -33.23 -9.08 14.23
CA SER A 47 -34.61 -9.52 13.92
C SER A 47 -35.04 -9.17 12.49
N THR A 48 -34.33 -8.26 11.84
CA THR A 48 -34.66 -7.81 10.48
C THR A 48 -34.05 -8.70 9.40
N ASP A 49 -34.59 -8.64 8.19
CA ASP A 49 -33.99 -9.27 7.01
C ASP A 49 -32.73 -8.50 6.56
N ALA A 50 -31.58 -9.19 6.57
CA ALA A 50 -30.29 -8.64 6.17
C ALA A 50 -30.23 -8.29 4.67
N SER A 51 -31.08 -8.87 3.82
CA SER A 51 -31.09 -8.61 2.38
C SER A 51 -31.41 -7.14 2.06
N LEU A 52 -32.30 -6.53 2.85
CA LEU A 52 -32.66 -5.11 2.74
C LEU A 52 -31.51 -4.20 3.16
N ALA A 53 -30.80 -4.58 4.22
CA ALA A 53 -29.60 -3.86 4.66
C ALA A 53 -28.51 -3.92 3.59
N LEU A 54 -28.26 -5.11 3.02
CA LEU A 54 -27.26 -5.31 1.96
C LEU A 54 -27.57 -4.45 0.73
N SER A 55 -28.80 -4.51 0.22
CA SER A 55 -29.23 -3.71 -0.94
C SER A 55 -29.11 -2.20 -0.69
N ARG A 56 -29.43 -1.74 0.52
CA ARG A 56 -29.29 -0.33 0.90
C ARG A 56 -27.82 0.08 1.00
N ALA A 57 -26.96 -0.77 1.55
CA ALA A 57 -25.53 -0.52 1.63
C ALA A 57 -24.90 -0.41 0.24
N GLU A 58 -25.27 -1.30 -0.70
CA GLU A 58 -24.82 -1.23 -2.10
C GLU A 58 -25.25 0.07 -2.79
N THR A 59 -26.49 0.50 -2.57
CA THR A 59 -27.00 1.76 -3.12
C THR A 59 -26.24 2.96 -2.57
N LEU A 60 -26.02 3.01 -1.25
CA LEU A 60 -25.28 4.10 -0.61
C LEU A 60 -23.81 4.13 -1.01
N LEU A 61 -23.16 2.97 -1.16
CA LEU A 61 -21.78 2.88 -1.63
C LEU A 61 -21.64 3.34 -3.07
N LEU A 62 -22.58 2.97 -3.94
CA LEU A 62 -22.58 3.45 -5.32
C LEU A 62 -22.68 4.97 -5.38
N TYR A 63 -23.57 5.55 -4.57
CA TYR A 63 -23.74 6.99 -4.51
C TYR A 63 -22.49 7.69 -3.93
N ALA A 64 -21.98 7.20 -2.80
CA ALA A 64 -20.75 7.73 -2.21
C ALA A 64 -19.56 7.60 -3.18
N TRP A 65 -19.44 6.49 -3.90
CA TRP A 65 -18.40 6.29 -4.92
C TRP A 65 -18.47 7.37 -6.01
N GLN A 66 -19.66 7.72 -6.49
CA GLN A 66 -19.83 8.77 -7.49
C GLN A 66 -19.34 10.12 -6.96
N GLU A 67 -19.69 10.47 -5.72
CA GLU A 67 -19.24 11.71 -5.08
C GLU A 67 -17.71 11.73 -4.89
N LEU A 68 -17.11 10.60 -4.49
CA LEU A 68 -15.65 10.45 -4.36
C LEU A 68 -14.90 10.59 -5.70
N ASN A 69 -15.55 10.22 -6.81
CA ASN A 69 -14.96 10.23 -8.15
C ASN A 69 -15.45 11.41 -9.01
N THR A 70 -16.14 12.38 -8.40
CA THR A 70 -16.56 13.61 -9.08
C THR A 70 -15.51 14.70 -8.86
N GLY A 71 -14.63 14.89 -9.84
CA GLY A 71 -13.61 15.95 -9.81
C GLY A 71 -12.26 15.48 -9.26
N LYS A 72 -11.51 16.39 -8.64
CA LYS A 72 -10.20 16.07 -8.04
C LYS A 72 -10.40 15.44 -6.67
N TRP A 73 -9.72 14.33 -6.41
CA TRP A 73 -9.77 13.61 -5.14
C TRP A 73 -9.47 14.51 -3.92
N SER A 74 -8.50 15.43 -4.04
CA SER A 74 -8.12 16.38 -2.98
C SER A 74 -9.23 17.33 -2.55
N ASP A 75 -10.21 17.57 -3.43
CA ASP A 75 -11.28 18.55 -3.22
C ASP A 75 -12.53 17.89 -2.61
N VAL A 76 -12.54 16.56 -2.53
CA VAL A 76 -13.66 15.79 -2.01
C VAL A 76 -13.76 15.98 -0.49
N ASN A 77 -14.98 16.27 -0.02
CA ASN A 77 -15.19 16.46 1.40
C ASN A 77 -15.03 15.14 2.17
N PHE A 78 -14.27 15.19 3.28
CA PHE A 78 -13.98 14.05 4.14
C PHE A 78 -15.23 13.30 4.68
N ASN A 79 -16.41 13.94 4.71
CA ASN A 79 -17.65 13.24 5.09
C ASN A 79 -18.10 12.17 4.07
N TRP A 80 -17.78 12.34 2.78
CA TRP A 80 -18.04 11.30 1.78
C TRP A 80 -17.13 10.09 1.98
N HIS A 81 -15.86 10.32 2.35
CA HIS A 81 -14.92 9.26 2.73
C HIS A 81 -15.44 8.50 3.97
N LYS A 82 -15.83 9.22 5.03
CA LYS A 82 -16.43 8.60 6.23
C LYS A 82 -17.69 7.79 5.91
N LEU A 83 -18.57 8.30 5.05
CA LEU A 83 -19.76 7.58 4.62
C LEU A 83 -19.36 6.28 3.92
N TYR A 84 -18.43 6.33 2.97
CA TYR A 84 -17.97 5.16 2.23
C TYR A 84 -17.35 4.09 3.16
N ALA A 85 -16.50 4.50 4.10
CA ALA A 85 -15.89 3.60 5.09
C ALA A 85 -16.95 2.95 6.00
N ALA A 86 -17.84 3.76 6.57
CA ALA A 86 -18.87 3.27 7.50
C ALA A 86 -19.89 2.35 6.81
N VAL A 87 -20.35 2.71 5.61
CA VAL A 87 -21.28 1.86 4.83
C VAL A 87 -20.58 0.58 4.38
N SER A 88 -19.28 0.60 4.08
CA SER A 88 -18.51 -0.61 3.77
C SER A 88 -18.51 -1.60 4.94
N TRP A 89 -18.30 -1.13 6.17
CA TRP A 89 -18.39 -2.01 7.35
C TRP A 89 -19.82 -2.57 7.53
N LEU A 90 -20.85 -1.73 7.40
CA LEU A 90 -22.24 -2.17 7.47
C LEU A 90 -22.58 -3.20 6.38
N LYS A 91 -22.05 -3.00 5.16
CA LYS A 91 -22.16 -3.97 4.07
C LYS A 91 -21.51 -5.29 4.45
N ALA A 92 -20.31 -5.28 5.02
CA ALA A 92 -19.63 -6.51 5.45
C ALA A 92 -20.47 -7.31 6.47
N VAL A 93 -21.07 -6.64 7.46
CA VAL A 93 -21.97 -7.27 8.43
C VAL A 93 -23.24 -7.82 7.75
N ALA A 94 -23.87 -7.05 6.86
CA ALA A 94 -25.06 -7.48 6.13
C ALA A 94 -24.75 -8.68 5.20
N THR A 95 -23.63 -8.66 4.48
CA THR A 95 -23.14 -9.75 3.64
C THR A 95 -22.95 -11.02 4.47
N PHE A 96 -22.29 -10.93 5.62
CA PHE A 96 -22.13 -12.07 6.52
C PHE A 96 -23.50 -12.65 6.90
N ARG A 97 -24.42 -11.82 7.40
CA ARG A 97 -25.76 -12.26 7.79
C ARG A 97 -26.50 -12.94 6.65
N CYS A 98 -26.47 -12.38 5.44
CA CYS A 98 -27.12 -12.97 4.28
C CYS A 98 -26.52 -14.34 3.90
N ARG A 99 -25.19 -14.46 3.95
CA ARG A 99 -24.49 -15.67 3.47
C ARG A 99 -24.40 -16.79 4.49
N THR A 100 -24.58 -16.51 5.79
CA THR A 100 -24.50 -17.54 6.84
C THR A 100 -25.85 -17.90 7.46
N THR A 101 -26.96 -17.35 6.95
CA THR A 101 -28.29 -17.65 7.49
C THR A 101 -28.67 -19.09 7.19
N GLY A 102 -28.84 -19.90 8.24
CA GLY A 102 -29.22 -21.31 8.12
C GLY A 102 -28.04 -22.27 7.89
N GLU A 103 -26.80 -21.78 7.87
CA GLU A 103 -25.61 -22.62 7.74
C GLU A 103 -25.04 -23.03 9.10
N SER A 104 -24.47 -24.23 9.19
CA SER A 104 -23.83 -24.75 10.41
C SER A 104 -22.42 -24.21 10.65
N SER A 105 -21.76 -23.71 9.60
CA SER A 105 -20.40 -23.16 9.64
C SER A 105 -20.23 -22.10 8.56
N THR A 106 -19.48 -21.04 8.84
CA THR A 106 -19.21 -19.99 7.85
C THR A 106 -18.18 -20.46 6.81
N PRO A 107 -18.52 -20.42 5.51
CA PRO A 107 -17.59 -20.75 4.44
C PRO A 107 -16.42 -19.75 4.34
N PRO A 108 -15.19 -20.18 4.01
CA PRO A 108 -14.02 -19.28 3.91
C PRO A 108 -14.22 -18.11 2.95
N GLU A 109 -14.97 -18.29 1.86
CA GLU A 109 -15.24 -17.25 0.87
C GLU A 109 -16.06 -16.08 1.43
N VAL A 110 -16.84 -16.29 2.49
CA VAL A 110 -17.58 -15.20 3.15
C VAL A 110 -16.59 -14.26 3.85
N TRP A 111 -15.55 -14.80 4.49
CA TRP A 111 -14.51 -14.01 5.12
C TRP A 111 -13.65 -13.27 4.09
N LEU A 112 -13.35 -13.90 2.95
CA LEU A 112 -12.65 -13.23 1.84
C LEU A 112 -13.46 -12.04 1.29
N ASP A 113 -14.78 -12.18 1.14
CA ASP A 113 -15.66 -11.08 0.74
C ASP A 113 -15.66 -9.95 1.78
N ILE A 114 -15.70 -10.28 3.06
CA ILE A 114 -15.62 -9.28 4.16
C ILE A 114 -14.31 -8.51 4.08
N ILE A 115 -13.18 -9.20 3.93
CA ILE A 115 -11.87 -8.56 3.80
C ILE A 115 -11.88 -7.60 2.62
N LYS A 116 -12.34 -8.04 1.45
CA LYS A 116 -12.42 -7.21 0.25
C LYS A 116 -13.30 -5.98 0.47
N ILE A 117 -14.49 -6.14 1.05
CA ILE A 117 -15.40 -5.03 1.33
C ILE A 117 -14.74 -4.02 2.29
N CYS A 118 -14.11 -4.52 3.35
CA CYS A 118 -13.47 -3.65 4.34
C CYS A 118 -12.21 -2.96 3.80
N ASP A 119 -11.38 -3.65 2.99
CA ASP A 119 -10.23 -3.04 2.33
C ASP A 119 -10.67 -1.93 1.37
N MET A 120 -11.70 -2.17 0.55
CA MET A 120 -12.27 -1.12 -0.29
C MET A 120 -12.77 0.06 0.55
N GLY A 121 -13.44 -0.22 1.67
CA GLY A 121 -13.88 0.80 2.62
C GLY A 121 -12.72 1.63 3.15
N HIS A 122 -11.59 1.00 3.47
CA HIS A 122 -10.42 1.65 4.02
C HIS A 122 -9.66 2.46 2.96
N LEU A 123 -9.42 1.86 1.78
CA LEU A 123 -8.75 2.51 0.65
C LEU A 123 -9.50 3.77 0.18
N MET A 124 -10.83 3.70 0.11
CA MET A 124 -11.65 4.80 -0.41
C MET A 124 -12.07 5.79 0.68
N GLY A 125 -12.25 5.32 1.92
CA GLY A 125 -12.90 6.09 2.97
C GLY A 125 -12.04 6.39 4.21
N GLY A 126 -10.87 5.78 4.33
CA GLY A 126 -9.98 5.94 5.49
C GLY A 126 -10.52 5.25 6.74
N ASP A 127 -10.28 5.85 7.90
CA ASP A 127 -10.67 5.29 9.19
C ASP A 127 -12.01 5.81 9.73
N VAL A 128 -12.77 4.90 10.35
CA VAL A 128 -14.00 5.17 11.11
C VAL A 128 -14.10 4.22 12.29
N TRP A 129 -14.69 4.70 13.39
CA TRP A 129 -14.94 3.90 14.60
C TRP A 129 -13.69 3.15 15.13
N GLU A 130 -12.58 3.91 15.22
CA GLU A 130 -11.29 3.51 15.82
C GLU A 130 -10.56 2.37 15.09
N GLY A 131 -10.63 2.30 13.75
CA GLY A 131 -10.02 1.22 12.99
C GLY A 131 -10.95 0.05 12.68
N ILE A 132 -12.28 0.22 12.75
CA ILE A 132 -13.22 -0.91 12.71
C ILE A 132 -13.05 -1.80 11.48
N LEU A 133 -12.70 -1.21 10.33
CA LEU A 133 -12.45 -1.92 9.08
C LEU A 133 -11.21 -2.82 9.22
N LEU A 134 -10.08 -2.25 9.66
CA LEU A 134 -8.83 -2.98 9.86
C LEU A 134 -8.94 -4.05 10.96
N ARG A 135 -9.67 -3.77 12.05
CA ARG A 135 -9.95 -4.75 13.11
C ARG A 135 -10.81 -5.91 12.59
N THR A 136 -11.85 -5.61 11.81
CA THR A 136 -12.72 -6.63 11.19
C THR A 136 -11.91 -7.49 10.21
N ILE A 137 -11.03 -6.89 9.41
CA ILE A 137 -10.14 -7.62 8.51
C ILE A 137 -9.21 -8.54 9.29
N SER A 138 -8.54 -8.03 10.32
CA SER A 138 -7.60 -8.81 11.13
C SER A 138 -8.27 -10.06 11.74
N ALA A 139 -9.50 -9.91 12.23
CA ALA A 139 -10.27 -11.02 12.76
C ALA A 139 -10.75 -12.00 11.67
N ALA A 140 -11.09 -11.51 10.47
CA ALA A 140 -11.43 -12.34 9.32
C ALA A 140 -10.21 -13.13 8.79
N GLU A 141 -9.03 -12.52 8.75
CA GLU A 141 -7.78 -13.19 8.37
C GLU A 141 -7.43 -14.33 9.33
N ALA A 142 -7.60 -14.12 10.64
CA ALA A 142 -7.44 -15.18 11.64
C ALA A 142 -8.39 -16.36 11.36
N LYS A 143 -9.64 -16.10 11.00
CA LYS A 143 -10.62 -17.15 10.64
C LYS A 143 -10.24 -17.90 9.37
N ILE A 144 -9.73 -17.23 8.35
CA ILE A 144 -9.28 -17.88 7.11
C ILE A 144 -8.07 -18.78 7.40
N SER A 145 -7.13 -18.30 8.21
CA SER A 145 -5.95 -19.08 8.61
C SER A 145 -6.34 -20.37 9.34
N GLU A 146 -7.35 -20.32 10.20
CA GLU A 146 -7.92 -21.50 10.88
C GLU A 146 -8.62 -22.48 9.91
N LEU A 147 -9.39 -21.94 8.95
CA LEU A 147 -10.31 -22.74 8.11
C LEU A 147 -9.65 -23.34 6.87
N SER A 148 -8.66 -22.66 6.28
CA SER A 148 -8.05 -23.11 5.04
C SER A 148 -6.57 -22.69 4.92
N PRO A 149 -5.66 -23.45 5.56
CA PRO A 149 -4.21 -23.22 5.42
C PRO A 149 -3.74 -23.30 3.95
N ALA A 150 -4.48 -24.04 3.12
CA ALA A 150 -4.15 -24.26 1.71
C ALA A 150 -4.43 -23.06 0.79
N VAL A 151 -5.22 -22.06 1.21
CA VAL A 151 -5.43 -20.80 0.44
C VAL A 151 -4.10 -20.05 0.25
N PHE A 152 -3.14 -20.29 1.14
CA PHE A 152 -1.81 -19.71 1.10
C PHE A 152 -0.72 -20.69 0.62
N ALA A 153 -1.11 -21.84 0.05
CA ALA A 153 -0.16 -22.85 -0.43
C ALA A 153 0.73 -22.32 -1.57
N GLU A 154 1.98 -22.77 -1.60
CA GLU A 154 3.00 -22.33 -2.56
C GLU A 154 2.63 -22.69 -4.01
N PRO A 155 2.60 -21.73 -4.93
CA PRO A 155 2.59 -22.04 -6.36
C PRO A 155 3.96 -22.56 -6.79
N GLN A 156 3.99 -23.48 -7.77
CA GLN A 156 5.24 -24.01 -8.31
C GLN A 156 6.05 -22.91 -9.03
N ARG A 157 7.18 -22.55 -8.43
CA ARG A 157 8.15 -21.59 -8.99
C ARG A 157 8.66 -22.06 -10.35
N LYS A 158 8.36 -21.32 -11.42
CA LYS A 158 9.13 -21.44 -12.68
C LYS A 158 10.50 -20.80 -12.45
N LYS A 159 11.58 -21.58 -12.56
CA LYS A 159 12.95 -21.05 -12.51
C LYS A 159 13.18 -20.10 -13.68
N ARG A 160 13.32 -18.80 -13.41
CA ARG A 160 13.84 -17.85 -14.39
C ARG A 160 15.34 -18.12 -14.55
N THR A 161 15.80 -18.33 -15.78
CA THR A 161 17.18 -18.72 -16.14
C THR A 161 17.85 -17.65 -16.99
N GLU A 162 17.40 -16.40 -16.91
CA GLU A 162 18.03 -15.28 -17.60
C GLU A 162 19.06 -14.65 -16.67
N THR A 163 20.33 -14.68 -17.08
CA THR A 163 21.42 -13.95 -16.46
C THR A 163 21.23 -12.46 -16.67
N VAL A 164 21.14 -11.71 -15.58
CA VAL A 164 20.95 -10.27 -15.55
C VAL A 164 22.26 -9.56 -15.92
N THR A 165 22.16 -8.50 -16.72
CA THR A 165 23.22 -7.51 -16.88
C THR A 165 23.22 -6.65 -15.62
N ILE A 166 24.14 -6.92 -14.69
CA ILE A 166 24.35 -6.05 -13.54
C ILE A 166 24.84 -4.71 -14.11
N CYS A 167 24.14 -3.60 -13.83
CA CYS A 167 24.66 -2.27 -14.15
C CYS A 167 25.97 -2.07 -13.39
N ASP A 168 27.05 -1.77 -14.10
CA ASP A 168 28.33 -1.46 -13.48
C ASP A 168 28.19 -0.18 -12.65
N VAL A 169 28.62 -0.23 -11.39
CA VAL A 169 28.66 0.93 -10.49
C VAL A 169 29.87 1.78 -10.88
N LEU A 170 29.62 3.01 -11.32
CA LEU A 170 30.66 3.91 -11.87
C LEU A 170 31.19 4.90 -10.85
N HIS A 171 30.32 5.39 -9.96
CA HIS A 171 30.58 6.45 -8.99
C HIS A 171 30.01 6.03 -7.62
N PRO A 172 30.68 5.08 -6.93
CA PRO A 172 30.11 4.42 -5.76
C PRO A 172 29.80 5.40 -4.62
N ILE A 173 28.59 5.29 -4.07
CA ILE A 173 28.19 5.97 -2.82
C ILE A 173 29.06 5.44 -1.66
N GLU A 174 29.44 6.33 -0.74
CA GLU A 174 30.21 5.99 0.46
C GLU A 174 29.42 5.00 1.34
N GLU A 175 30.10 3.98 1.89
CA GLU A 175 29.49 2.97 2.78
C GLU A 175 30.15 2.99 4.16
N LEU A 176 29.34 3.10 5.21
CA LEU A 176 29.79 3.07 6.61
C LEU A 176 29.04 2.01 7.42
N ASP A 177 29.77 1.30 8.29
CA ASP A 177 29.21 0.37 9.28
C ASP A 177 28.87 1.13 10.56
N ARG A 178 27.57 1.23 10.89
CA ARG A 178 27.04 1.82 12.13
C ARG A 178 27.78 3.09 12.59
N PRO A 179 27.90 4.14 11.77
CA PRO A 179 28.51 5.39 12.20
C PRO A 179 27.73 6.00 13.36
N SER A 180 28.42 6.71 14.27
CA SER A 180 27.72 7.42 15.36
C SER A 180 26.72 8.45 14.82
N LEU A 181 25.61 8.66 15.53
CA LEU A 181 24.60 9.67 15.17
C LEU A 181 25.21 11.06 14.96
N ALA A 182 26.19 11.44 15.78
CA ALA A 182 26.89 12.72 15.66
C ALA A 182 27.71 12.82 14.36
N HIS A 183 28.38 11.74 13.97
CA HIS A 183 29.12 11.70 12.71
C HIS A 183 28.18 11.74 11.51
N PHE A 184 27.12 10.93 11.53
CA PHE A 184 26.07 10.94 10.51
C PHE A 184 25.49 12.36 10.31
N GLN A 185 25.09 13.00 11.40
CA GLN A 185 24.48 14.33 11.36
C GLN A 185 25.44 15.38 10.76
N ALA A 186 26.69 15.39 11.21
CA ALA A 186 27.65 16.42 10.83
C ALA A 186 28.22 16.23 9.41
N ALA A 187 28.48 14.99 9.00
CA ALA A 187 29.19 14.68 7.76
C ALA A 187 28.26 14.36 6.56
N PHE A 188 27.00 13.99 6.83
CA PHE A 188 26.06 13.55 5.79
C PHE A 188 24.76 14.36 5.82
N LEU A 189 23.98 14.30 6.89
CA LEU A 189 22.66 14.94 6.93
C LEU A 189 22.71 16.46 6.69
N ARG A 190 23.56 17.18 7.44
CA ARG A 190 23.71 18.64 7.28
C ARG A 190 24.29 19.06 5.95
N LEU A 191 25.07 18.19 5.31
CA LEU A 191 25.72 18.45 4.04
C LEU A 191 24.93 17.89 2.85
N LYS A 192 23.77 17.26 3.09
CA LYS A 192 22.92 16.61 2.08
C LYS A 192 23.72 15.63 1.19
N ARG A 193 24.64 14.88 1.81
CA ARG A 193 25.47 13.88 1.11
C ARG A 193 24.85 12.48 1.27
N PRO A 194 24.69 11.72 0.17
CA PRO A 194 24.17 10.37 0.24
C PRO A 194 25.14 9.42 0.95
N LEU A 195 24.59 8.43 1.64
CA LEU A 195 25.34 7.43 2.41
C LEU A 195 24.66 6.06 2.35
N MET A 196 25.46 5.01 2.18
CA MET A 196 25.03 3.64 2.48
C MET A 196 25.41 3.27 3.91
N LEU A 197 24.42 2.82 4.68
CA LEU A 197 24.59 2.32 6.04
C LEU A 197 24.51 0.80 6.07
N LYS A 198 25.52 0.20 6.68
CA LYS A 198 25.59 -1.24 6.96
C LYS A 198 25.36 -1.50 8.46
N GLY A 199 24.76 -2.65 8.76
CA GLY A 199 24.59 -3.13 10.14
C GLY A 199 23.39 -2.53 10.88
N ILE A 200 22.56 -1.73 10.20
CA ILE A 200 21.41 -1.05 10.82
C ILE A 200 20.17 -1.95 10.84
N LEU A 201 19.97 -2.71 9.77
CA LEU A 201 18.77 -3.52 9.58
C LEU A 201 18.88 -4.92 10.19
N GLU A 202 20.05 -5.32 10.72
CA GLU A 202 20.37 -6.70 11.14
C GLU A 202 19.37 -7.29 12.16
N THR A 203 18.70 -6.45 12.93
CA THR A 203 17.71 -6.87 13.94
C THR A 203 16.31 -7.05 13.38
N TRP A 204 16.04 -6.65 12.13
CA TRP A 204 14.71 -6.76 11.51
C TRP A 204 14.38 -8.23 11.22
N PRO A 205 13.31 -8.80 11.81
CA PRO A 205 12.81 -10.11 11.42
C PRO A 205 12.57 -10.23 9.91
N ALA A 206 12.20 -9.12 9.25
CA ALA A 206 11.93 -9.04 7.83
C ALA A 206 13.04 -9.62 6.95
N LEU A 207 14.32 -9.42 7.30
CA LEU A 207 15.46 -9.92 6.52
C LEU A 207 15.49 -11.45 6.40
N SER A 208 14.93 -12.15 7.38
CA SER A 208 14.87 -13.62 7.40
C SER A 208 13.50 -14.17 7.00
N LYS A 209 12.43 -13.41 7.27
CA LYS A 209 11.05 -13.85 7.08
C LYS A 209 10.50 -13.49 5.71
N TRP A 210 10.81 -12.29 5.20
CA TRP A 210 10.12 -11.78 4.03
C TRP A 210 10.57 -12.47 2.75
N SER A 211 9.60 -13.12 2.13
CA SER A 211 9.64 -13.65 0.77
C SER A 211 8.26 -13.40 0.14
N PRO A 212 8.12 -13.53 -1.19
CA PRO A 212 6.79 -13.47 -1.81
C PRO A 212 5.80 -14.45 -1.17
N GLU A 213 6.27 -15.65 -0.80
CA GLU A 213 5.47 -16.68 -0.13
C GLU A 213 5.04 -16.25 1.27
N TYR A 214 5.94 -15.67 2.07
CA TYR A 214 5.61 -15.15 3.39
C TYR A 214 4.60 -13.99 3.30
N VAL A 215 4.84 -13.02 2.43
CA VAL A 215 3.92 -11.89 2.21
C VAL A 215 2.54 -12.39 1.78
N ARG A 216 2.48 -13.37 0.86
CA ARG A 216 1.22 -14.03 0.49
C ARG A 216 0.54 -14.67 1.69
N SER A 217 1.28 -15.38 2.55
CA SER A 217 0.70 -16.07 3.70
C SER A 217 0.12 -15.14 4.76
N ILE A 218 0.68 -13.93 4.90
CA ILE A 218 0.28 -12.95 5.90
C ILE A 218 -0.87 -12.07 5.42
N CYS A 219 -0.78 -11.54 4.20
CA CYS A 219 -1.72 -10.54 3.70
C CYS A 219 -2.16 -10.81 2.25
N GLY A 220 -2.06 -12.05 1.77
CA GLY A 220 -2.39 -12.42 0.39
C GLY A 220 -3.83 -12.11 -0.03
N SER A 221 -4.77 -12.05 0.92
CA SER A 221 -6.16 -11.66 0.70
C SER A 221 -6.39 -10.16 0.57
N ARG A 222 -5.41 -9.33 0.96
CA ARG A 222 -5.55 -7.88 1.01
C ARG A 222 -5.57 -7.27 -0.37
N THR A 223 -6.50 -6.34 -0.58
CA THR A 223 -6.64 -5.59 -1.84
C THR A 223 -5.72 -4.37 -1.80
N VAL A 224 -4.87 -4.24 -2.81
CA VAL A 224 -3.85 -3.18 -2.91
C VAL A 224 -3.92 -2.50 -4.29
N PRO A 225 -3.58 -1.21 -4.36
CA PRO A 225 -3.32 -0.56 -5.64
C PRO A 225 -1.98 -1.03 -6.21
N VAL A 226 -1.98 -1.34 -7.50
CA VAL A 226 -0.79 -1.77 -8.24
C VAL A 226 -0.66 -0.92 -9.49
N GLU A 227 0.51 -0.31 -9.66
CA GLU A 227 0.88 0.38 -10.90
C GLU A 227 1.16 -0.64 -12.00
N LEU A 228 0.60 -0.41 -13.19
CA LEU A 228 0.81 -1.22 -14.38
C LEU A 228 1.53 -0.38 -15.43
N GLY A 229 2.57 -0.94 -16.04
CA GLY A 229 3.46 -0.22 -16.96
C GLY A 229 4.90 -0.27 -16.48
N LYS A 230 5.86 0.08 -17.35
CA LYS A 230 7.28 0.06 -16.98
C LYS A 230 7.62 1.27 -16.10
N ARG A 231 7.04 2.44 -16.40
CA ARG A 231 7.25 3.71 -15.70
C ARG A 231 5.95 4.48 -15.55
N TYR A 232 5.82 5.26 -14.48
CA TYR A 232 4.67 6.16 -14.29
C TYR A 232 4.63 7.36 -15.25
N THR A 233 5.67 7.54 -16.04
CA THR A 233 5.76 8.56 -17.10
C THR A 233 5.27 8.06 -18.46
N ASP A 234 5.00 6.75 -18.61
CA ASP A 234 4.61 6.14 -19.88
C ASP A 234 3.10 6.33 -20.14
N GLU A 235 2.69 6.47 -21.41
CA GLU A 235 1.28 6.70 -21.79
C GLU A 235 0.36 5.52 -21.47
N ASP A 236 0.91 4.30 -21.41
CA ASP A 236 0.18 3.08 -21.07
C ASP A 236 0.17 2.78 -19.56
N TRP A 237 0.69 3.71 -18.74
CA TRP A 237 0.63 3.58 -17.29
C TRP A 237 -0.81 3.68 -16.77
N GLY A 238 -1.12 2.83 -15.79
CA GLY A 238 -2.38 2.90 -15.07
C GLY A 238 -2.27 2.22 -13.71
N GLN A 239 -3.35 2.31 -12.93
CA GLN A 239 -3.43 1.67 -11.63
C GLN A 239 -4.63 0.71 -11.60
N GLU A 240 -4.41 -0.49 -11.06
CA GLU A 240 -5.46 -1.49 -10.87
C GLU A 240 -5.50 -1.96 -9.41
N LEU A 241 -6.69 -2.17 -8.87
CA LEU A 241 -6.88 -2.80 -7.57
C LEU A 241 -6.93 -4.31 -7.72
N MET A 242 -6.06 -5.02 -7.01
CA MET A 242 -6.06 -6.49 -6.98
C MET A 242 -5.59 -7.00 -5.63
N THR A 243 -5.76 -8.31 -5.38
CA THR A 243 -5.22 -8.90 -4.16
C THR A 243 -3.70 -9.09 -4.27
N ILE A 244 -3.00 -9.08 -3.14
CA ILE A 244 -1.57 -9.39 -3.09
C ILE A 244 -1.27 -10.78 -3.67
N SER A 245 -2.13 -11.78 -3.43
CA SER A 245 -1.97 -13.11 -4.05
C SER A 245 -2.05 -13.03 -5.58
N ALA A 246 -3.02 -12.30 -6.13
CA ALA A 246 -3.17 -12.14 -7.57
C ALA A 246 -1.98 -11.38 -8.17
N PHE A 247 -1.47 -10.35 -7.48
CA PHE A 247 -0.27 -9.63 -7.86
C PHE A 247 0.95 -10.56 -7.93
N ILE A 248 1.16 -11.38 -6.90
CA ILE A 248 2.27 -12.34 -6.84
C ILE A 248 2.16 -13.38 -7.96
N ASP A 249 1.00 -14.01 -8.12
CA ASP A 249 0.79 -15.05 -9.13
C ASP A 249 0.99 -14.50 -10.55
N LYS A 250 0.43 -13.32 -10.84
CA LYS A 250 0.46 -12.74 -12.18
C LYS A 250 1.79 -12.09 -12.53
N TYR A 251 2.38 -11.30 -11.63
CA TYR A 251 3.51 -10.43 -11.96
C TYR A 251 4.84 -10.85 -11.34
N ILE A 252 4.83 -11.55 -10.20
CA ILE A 252 6.07 -12.08 -9.60
C ILE A 252 6.42 -13.45 -10.18
N TYR A 253 5.45 -14.36 -10.24
CA TYR A 253 5.65 -15.71 -10.79
C TYR A 253 5.27 -15.87 -12.26
N MET A 254 4.70 -14.84 -12.88
CA MET A 254 4.37 -14.81 -14.31
C MET A 254 3.46 -15.98 -14.75
N LEU A 255 2.51 -16.39 -13.89
CA LEU A 255 1.65 -17.56 -14.17
C LEU A 255 0.64 -17.27 -15.31
N ASP A 256 0.14 -16.04 -15.41
CA ASP A 256 -0.84 -15.58 -16.41
C ASP A 256 -0.48 -14.21 -17.00
N ASN A 257 0.80 -14.00 -17.31
CA ASN A 257 1.32 -12.75 -17.88
C ASN A 257 2.18 -13.00 -19.14
N PRO A 258 1.57 -13.45 -20.26
CA PRO A 258 2.30 -13.83 -21.47
C PRO A 258 3.06 -12.66 -22.11
N ASP A 259 2.52 -11.44 -21.97
CA ASP A 259 3.12 -10.20 -22.49
C ASP A 259 4.25 -9.68 -21.60
N LYS A 260 4.56 -10.35 -20.48
CA LYS A 260 5.56 -9.96 -19.48
C LYS A 260 5.41 -8.50 -19.03
N LYS A 261 4.17 -8.04 -18.87
CA LYS A 261 3.89 -6.68 -18.37
C LYS A 261 4.49 -6.52 -16.98
N ILE A 262 5.06 -5.36 -16.72
CA ILE A 262 5.61 -5.00 -15.42
C ILE A 262 4.49 -4.38 -14.59
N ALA A 263 4.48 -4.73 -13.31
CA ALA A 263 3.58 -4.17 -12.34
C ALA A 263 4.32 -3.89 -11.04
N TYR A 264 3.96 -2.83 -10.33
CA TYR A 264 4.67 -2.41 -9.15
C TYR A 264 3.68 -2.02 -8.04
N LEU A 265 3.76 -2.70 -6.91
CA LEU A 265 3.11 -2.25 -5.68
C LEU A 265 4.06 -1.20 -5.08
N ALA A 266 3.82 0.06 -5.42
CA ALA A 266 4.60 1.21 -5.00
C ALA A 266 3.70 2.27 -4.37
N GLN A 267 4.30 3.13 -3.54
CA GLN A 267 3.65 4.30 -2.93
C GLN A 267 2.33 3.97 -2.20
N HIS A 268 2.22 2.76 -1.66
CA HIS A 268 1.10 2.32 -0.86
C HIS A 268 1.57 2.06 0.57
N ASP A 269 0.79 2.54 1.54
CA ASP A 269 1.01 2.25 2.96
C ASP A 269 0.54 0.82 3.29
N LEU A 270 1.27 -0.15 2.74
CA LEU A 270 1.05 -1.56 2.95
C LEU A 270 1.22 -1.94 4.43
N LEU A 271 2.03 -1.20 5.17
CA LEU A 271 2.40 -1.50 6.54
C LEU A 271 1.27 -1.17 7.52
N SER A 272 0.50 -0.10 7.28
CA SER A 272 -0.75 0.13 8.04
C SER A 272 -1.84 -0.88 7.66
N GLN A 273 -1.90 -1.28 6.38
CA GLN A 273 -2.84 -2.29 5.93
C GLN A 273 -2.53 -3.67 6.52
N ALA A 274 -1.26 -4.06 6.64
CA ALA A 274 -0.81 -5.36 7.14
C ALA A 274 0.12 -5.20 8.38
N PRO A 275 -0.45 -5.02 9.60
CA PRO A 275 0.34 -4.78 10.82
C PRO A 275 1.37 -5.87 11.15
N LEU A 276 1.11 -7.13 10.79
CA LEU A 276 2.06 -8.22 10.99
C LEU A 276 3.36 -8.05 10.19
N LEU A 277 3.34 -7.35 9.05
CA LEU A 277 4.55 -6.95 8.35
C LEU A 277 5.22 -5.78 9.05
N ARG A 278 4.44 -4.83 9.58
CA ARG A 278 4.98 -3.70 10.35
C ARG A 278 5.73 -4.13 11.61
N ASP A 279 5.33 -5.23 12.23
CA ASP A 279 6.01 -5.82 13.40
C ASP A 279 7.39 -6.44 13.06
N ASP A 280 7.65 -6.72 11.78
CA ASP A 280 8.91 -7.31 11.31
C ASP A 280 10.01 -6.26 11.02
N ILE A 281 9.71 -4.98 11.22
CA ILE A 281 10.63 -3.86 10.96
C ILE A 281 10.63 -2.85 12.11
N SER A 282 11.66 -2.01 12.16
CA SER A 282 11.82 -0.98 13.20
C SER A 282 12.41 0.29 12.62
N MET A 283 12.04 1.45 13.17
CA MET A 283 12.60 2.72 12.70
C MET A 283 14.11 2.78 12.97
N PRO A 284 14.95 3.14 11.99
CA PRO A 284 16.37 3.38 12.22
C PRO A 284 16.62 4.55 13.17
N ASP A 285 17.57 4.43 14.11
CA ASP A 285 17.88 5.50 15.08
C ASP A 285 18.29 6.83 14.44
N TYR A 286 18.78 6.80 13.19
CA TYR A 286 19.15 8.00 12.43
C TYR A 286 17.97 8.90 12.10
N ILE A 287 16.74 8.40 12.23
CA ILE A 287 15.52 9.18 12.09
C ILE A 287 15.29 10.15 13.25
N ALA A 288 16.07 10.06 14.34
CA ALA A 288 15.97 10.96 15.49
C ALA A 288 16.21 12.45 15.17
N PHE A 289 16.62 12.76 13.93
CA PHE A 289 16.78 14.13 13.42
C PHE A 289 15.61 14.59 12.54
N ALA A 290 14.66 13.71 12.20
CA ALA A 290 13.36 14.12 11.71
C ALA A 290 12.70 14.96 12.81
N GLY A 291 12.05 16.07 12.45
CA GLY A 291 11.47 17.01 13.41
C GLY A 291 10.29 16.44 14.20
N ASP A 292 9.29 17.28 14.46
CA ASP A 292 8.10 16.85 15.22
C ASP A 292 7.12 15.99 14.40
N ASP A 293 7.39 15.77 13.11
CA ASP A 293 6.53 14.97 12.24
C ASP A 293 6.89 13.49 12.32
N ASP A 294 5.88 12.63 12.47
CA ASP A 294 6.06 11.20 12.32
C ASP A 294 6.52 10.86 10.89
N PRO A 295 7.54 10.00 10.73
CA PRO A 295 8.03 9.64 9.42
C PRO A 295 7.07 8.71 8.69
N ASP A 296 6.88 8.97 7.40
CA ASP A 296 6.07 8.13 6.53
C ASP A 296 6.80 6.81 6.25
N MET A 297 6.11 5.69 6.41
CA MET A 297 6.64 4.36 6.06
C MET A 297 5.84 3.79 4.90
N ASN A 298 6.52 3.49 3.80
CA ASN A 298 5.91 2.84 2.65
C ASN A 298 6.60 1.51 2.36
N ALA A 299 5.95 0.67 1.55
CA ALA A 299 6.55 -0.55 1.02
C ALA A 299 6.61 -0.49 -0.51
N TRP A 300 7.68 -1.07 -1.06
CA TRP A 300 7.88 -1.19 -2.49
C TRP A 300 8.10 -2.66 -2.82
N PHE A 301 7.16 -3.26 -3.54
CA PHE A 301 7.19 -4.67 -3.88
C PHE A 301 6.90 -4.88 -5.38
N GLY A 302 7.85 -5.47 -6.08
CA GLY A 302 7.80 -5.60 -7.53
C GLY A 302 8.69 -6.73 -8.06
N PRO A 303 8.44 -7.20 -9.29
CA PRO A 303 9.33 -8.10 -9.97
C PRO A 303 10.62 -7.40 -10.40
N GLU A 304 11.59 -8.19 -10.86
CA GLU A 304 12.75 -7.68 -11.58
C GLU A 304 12.32 -6.82 -12.79
N GLY A 305 12.96 -5.65 -12.95
CA GLY A 305 12.72 -4.73 -14.06
C GLY A 305 11.78 -3.55 -13.75
N THR A 306 11.19 -3.48 -12.55
CA THR A 306 10.47 -2.27 -12.13
C THR A 306 11.40 -1.07 -12.09
N VAL A 307 10.97 0.04 -12.68
CA VAL A 307 11.73 1.30 -12.71
C VAL A 307 10.90 2.39 -12.05
N SER A 308 11.51 3.07 -11.07
CA SER A 308 11.06 4.39 -10.64
C SER A 308 11.88 5.43 -11.41
N PRO A 309 11.30 6.18 -12.37
CA PRO A 309 11.95 7.30 -13.05
C PRO A 309 12.69 8.24 -12.10
N LEU A 310 13.69 8.96 -12.61
CA LEU A 310 14.44 9.92 -11.81
C LEU A 310 13.52 11.03 -11.32
N HIS A 311 13.46 11.23 -10.00
CA HIS A 311 12.65 12.24 -9.35
C HIS A 311 13.32 12.72 -8.06
N HIS A 312 12.75 13.75 -7.44
CA HIS A 312 13.06 14.16 -6.08
C HIS A 312 11.83 14.11 -5.17
N ASP A 313 12.08 13.85 -3.90
CA ASP A 313 11.10 13.84 -2.82
C ASP A 313 11.21 15.11 -1.97
N PRO A 314 10.12 15.56 -1.32
CA PRO A 314 10.14 16.74 -0.47
C PRO A 314 10.76 16.50 0.93
N LYS A 315 10.97 15.24 1.32
CA LYS A 315 11.50 14.84 2.63
C LYS A 315 12.83 14.08 2.47
N ASP A 316 13.67 14.12 3.50
CA ASP A 316 14.80 13.19 3.62
C ASP A 316 14.26 11.74 3.70
N ASN A 317 15.00 10.77 3.16
CA ASN A 317 14.50 9.40 3.00
C ASN A 317 15.56 8.35 3.34
N PHE A 318 15.12 7.21 3.91
CA PHE A 318 15.93 6.01 4.07
C PHE A 318 15.30 4.85 3.30
N LEU A 319 15.92 4.47 2.19
CA LEU A 319 15.54 3.28 1.42
C LEU A 319 16.21 2.04 2.03
N CYS A 320 15.38 1.18 2.63
CA CYS A 320 15.83 -0.06 3.27
C CYS A 320 15.55 -1.26 2.36
N GLN A 321 16.59 -2.01 1.96
CA GLN A 321 16.42 -3.17 1.09
C GLN A 321 16.35 -4.46 1.91
N VAL A 322 15.23 -5.18 1.78
CA VAL A 322 14.96 -6.44 2.51
C VAL A 322 15.15 -7.66 1.61
N PHE A 323 14.62 -7.63 0.39
CA PHE A 323 14.63 -8.77 -0.53
C PHE A 323 15.02 -8.33 -1.95
N GLY A 324 15.93 -9.06 -2.61
CA GLY A 324 16.44 -8.71 -3.94
C GLY A 324 17.43 -7.53 -3.92
N GLU A 325 17.78 -7.03 -5.11
CA GLU A 325 18.74 -5.93 -5.28
C GLU A 325 18.11 -4.79 -6.11
N LYS A 326 18.51 -3.54 -5.84
CA LYS A 326 18.14 -2.37 -6.64
C LYS A 326 19.39 -1.62 -7.09
N TYR A 327 19.44 -1.23 -8.36
CA TYR A 327 20.37 -0.22 -8.83
C TYR A 327 19.79 1.17 -8.54
N VAL A 328 20.58 2.05 -7.93
CA VAL A 328 20.17 3.41 -7.56
C VAL A 328 21.20 4.39 -8.10
N ARG A 329 20.74 5.43 -8.79
CA ARG A 329 21.56 6.57 -9.24
C ARG A 329 21.00 7.86 -8.65
N LEU A 330 21.87 8.66 -8.06
CA LEU A 330 21.57 9.92 -7.40
C LEU A 330 22.30 11.07 -8.08
N TYR A 331 21.58 12.18 -8.26
CA TYR A 331 22.12 13.44 -8.76
C TYR A 331 21.96 14.50 -7.66
N GLU A 332 22.97 15.32 -7.45
CA GLU A 332 22.86 16.45 -6.51
C GLU A 332 21.87 17.50 -7.04
N GLU A 333 21.28 18.30 -6.15
CA GLU A 333 20.37 19.39 -6.53
C GLU A 333 21.00 20.38 -7.51
N SER A 334 22.32 20.58 -7.42
CA SER A 334 23.11 21.41 -8.34
C SER A 334 23.05 20.95 -9.81
N GLU A 335 22.68 19.69 -10.06
CA GLU A 335 22.59 19.08 -11.38
C GLU A 335 21.18 19.17 -11.98
N SER A 336 20.22 19.80 -11.29
CA SER A 336 18.80 19.87 -11.68
C SER A 336 18.56 20.33 -13.13
N GLU A 337 19.31 21.33 -13.61
CA GLU A 337 19.18 21.83 -14.98
C GLU A 337 19.62 20.82 -16.05
N LYS A 338 20.48 19.87 -15.68
CA LYS A 338 21.02 18.86 -16.60
C LYS A 338 20.15 17.61 -16.67
N VAL A 339 19.23 17.44 -15.72
CA VAL A 339 18.28 16.31 -15.67
C VAL A 339 16.87 16.69 -16.14
N TYR A 340 16.66 17.91 -16.64
CA TYR A 340 15.44 18.32 -17.37
C TYR A 340 14.13 17.93 -16.67
N PRO A 341 13.80 18.52 -15.51
CA PRO A 341 12.50 18.29 -14.86
C PRO A 341 11.34 18.65 -15.79
N HIS A 342 10.18 18.02 -15.60
CA HIS A 342 8.97 18.42 -16.32
C HIS A 342 8.52 19.83 -15.90
N GLU A 343 7.91 20.58 -16.82
CA GLU A 343 7.36 21.92 -16.52
C GLU A 343 5.93 21.85 -15.94
N SER A 344 5.26 20.69 -16.03
CA SER A 344 3.89 20.53 -15.57
C SER A 344 3.81 20.43 -14.05
N THR A 345 2.76 21.01 -13.45
CA THR A 345 2.58 21.06 -11.99
C THR A 345 2.42 19.70 -11.33
N MET A 346 2.09 18.63 -12.08
CA MET A 346 1.91 17.29 -11.53
C MET A 346 3.19 16.45 -11.56
N LEU A 347 4.15 16.78 -12.43
CA LEU A 347 5.39 16.01 -12.63
C LEU A 347 6.65 16.86 -12.45
N PHE A 348 6.56 18.07 -11.90
CA PHE A 348 7.68 19.00 -11.79
C PHE A 348 8.87 18.44 -11.00
N ASN A 349 8.61 17.45 -10.14
CA ASN A 349 9.64 16.75 -9.37
C ASN A 349 10.26 15.56 -10.11
N THR A 350 9.83 15.26 -11.33
CA THR A 350 10.28 14.13 -12.15
C THR A 350 11.07 14.63 -13.36
N SER A 351 12.17 13.94 -13.70
CA SER A 351 12.98 14.14 -14.88
C SER A 351 12.28 13.64 -16.15
N GLN A 352 12.45 14.36 -17.25
CA GLN A 352 12.02 13.90 -18.58
C GLN A 352 12.97 12.83 -19.18
N VAL A 353 14.14 12.62 -18.56
CA VAL A 353 15.21 11.78 -19.12
C VAL A 353 15.07 10.35 -18.64
N ASP A 354 15.12 9.41 -19.59
CA ASP A 354 15.40 8.01 -19.27
C ASP A 354 16.88 7.85 -18.91
N VAL A 355 17.17 7.59 -17.63
CA VAL A 355 18.54 7.50 -17.12
C VAL A 355 19.33 6.35 -17.73
N GLU A 356 18.67 5.25 -18.10
CA GLU A 356 19.31 4.05 -18.64
C GLU A 356 19.47 4.10 -20.16
N ASP A 357 18.63 4.88 -20.85
CA ASP A 357 18.67 5.08 -22.30
C ASP A 357 18.36 6.55 -22.68
N PRO A 358 19.28 7.49 -22.36
CA PRO A 358 19.01 8.92 -22.51
C PRO A 358 19.01 9.36 -23.98
N ASP A 359 17.95 10.06 -24.39
CA ASP A 359 17.93 10.80 -25.66
C ASP A 359 18.79 12.07 -25.55
N LEU A 360 20.08 11.94 -25.88
CA LEU A 360 21.04 13.04 -25.81
C LEU A 360 20.90 14.06 -26.95
N GLU A 361 20.14 13.76 -28.00
CA GLU A 361 19.80 14.77 -29.00
C GLU A 361 18.80 15.77 -28.41
N ARG A 362 17.82 15.26 -27.66
CA ARG A 362 16.82 16.07 -26.96
C ARG A 362 17.32 16.66 -25.64
N PHE A 363 18.14 15.92 -24.90
CA PHE A 363 18.62 16.28 -23.55
C PHE A 363 20.15 16.35 -23.47
N PRO A 364 20.82 17.19 -24.27
CA PRO A 364 22.28 17.15 -24.43
C PRO A 364 23.06 17.41 -23.14
N LYS A 365 22.54 18.24 -22.22
CA LYS A 365 23.23 18.55 -20.95
C LYS A 365 23.33 17.34 -20.02
N PHE A 366 22.48 16.32 -20.20
CA PHE A 366 22.46 15.14 -19.34
C PHE A 366 23.78 14.34 -19.43
N ALA A 367 24.47 14.40 -20.57
CA ALA A 367 25.79 13.78 -20.74
C ALA A 367 26.87 14.37 -19.80
N GLU A 368 26.66 15.58 -19.29
CA GLU A 368 27.57 16.28 -18.37
C GLU A 368 27.09 16.21 -16.90
N ALA A 369 26.00 15.48 -16.64
CA ALA A 369 25.43 15.37 -15.31
C ALA A 369 26.29 14.44 -14.44
N VAL A 370 26.73 14.96 -13.29
CA VAL A 370 27.51 14.20 -12.31
C VAL A 370 26.57 13.44 -11.40
N PHE A 371 26.85 12.16 -11.17
CA PHE A 371 26.03 11.31 -10.32
C PHE A 371 26.88 10.46 -9.38
N SER A 372 26.22 9.93 -8.36
CA SER A 372 26.69 8.79 -7.58
C SER A 372 25.74 7.61 -7.76
N ASP A 373 26.23 6.39 -7.71
CA ASP A 373 25.42 5.19 -7.88
C ASP A 373 25.79 4.06 -6.91
N CYS A 374 24.87 3.12 -6.75
CA CYS A 374 25.11 1.93 -5.96
C CYS A 374 24.20 0.77 -6.39
N ILE A 375 24.59 -0.44 -5.96
CA ILE A 375 23.70 -1.59 -5.91
C ILE A 375 23.30 -1.79 -4.44
N LEU A 376 22.05 -1.46 -4.14
CA LEU A 376 21.46 -1.68 -2.84
C LEU A 376 21.06 -3.14 -2.70
N ARG A 377 21.70 -3.84 -1.77
CA ARG A 377 21.51 -5.27 -1.48
C ARG A 377 20.74 -5.45 -0.18
N PRO A 378 20.19 -6.65 0.11
CA PRO A 378 19.60 -6.93 1.41
C PRO A 378 20.55 -6.54 2.55
N GLU A 379 19.98 -6.15 3.70
CA GLU A 379 20.69 -5.68 4.91
C GLU A 379 21.29 -4.26 4.81
N LYS A 380 21.26 -3.64 3.62
CA LYS A 380 21.74 -2.27 3.42
C LYS A 380 20.59 -1.27 3.44
N LEU A 381 20.92 -0.09 3.98
CA LEU A 381 20.08 1.09 3.98
C LEU A 381 20.82 2.18 3.20
N ALA A 382 20.13 2.90 2.30
CA ALA A 382 20.67 4.09 1.64
C ALA A 382 19.81 5.31 1.98
N GLY A 383 20.44 6.46 2.22
CA GLY A 383 19.74 7.73 2.47
C GLY A 383 20.65 8.94 2.40
#